data_AF-A0A1M7PQS4-F1
#
_entry.id   AF-A0A1M7PQS4-F1
#
_cell.length_a   1.000
_cell.length_b   1.000
_cell.length_c   1.000
_cell.angle_alpha   90.00
_cell.angle_beta   90.00
_cell.angle_gamma   90.00
#
_symmetry.space_group_name_H-M   'P 1'
#
loop_
_entity.id
_entity.type
_entity.pdbx_description
1 polymer ?
#
loop_
_entity_poly.entity_id
_entity_poly.type
_entity_poly.pdbx_seq_one_letter_code
_entity_poly.pdbx_strand_id
1 'polypeptide(L)'
;MQPEDPAWNVRGDQPIATWVIEFPADTDRATLLNWQHTVIAAGEDTLAYRIHDEHSTGYQRARHGSFADYLHHLGDQVPAPPGEYRTGLIFDEAPQAISRLAHPAPDSTITETDIWTMRQIASHAPSSQWPLTIASDRNQPHGSIGVAIWISTKIWLPWIYRYTVDGNTDPEFDAHNPPLDNRELATRHTPRLNTFLHAAATATRAAGGTWTLGHDTSATYLFELHTAGVRLDASRPPWPHLVPPPDRSDRKTRQRRNPGPPAPNRPPSQPYR
;
A
#
# COMPACT_ATOMS: atom_id res chain seq x y z
N MET A 1 31.05 11.09 7.50
CA MET A 1 29.63 11.48 7.36
C MET A 1 28.88 10.19 7.11
N GLN A 2 28.03 9.74 8.03
CA GLN A 2 27.20 8.57 7.75
C GLN A 2 26.24 8.94 6.62
N PRO A 3 26.00 8.07 5.62
CA PRO A 3 24.95 8.29 4.65
C PRO A 3 23.66 8.50 5.45
N GLU A 4 23.01 9.65 5.26
CA GLU A 4 21.74 9.92 5.93
C GLU A 4 20.80 8.74 5.66
N ASP A 5 20.17 8.22 6.72
CA ASP A 5 19.19 7.15 6.60
C ASP A 5 18.18 7.55 5.52
N PRO A 6 17.96 6.72 4.48
CA PRO A 6 17.08 7.09 3.41
C PRO A 6 15.68 7.44 3.95
N ALA A 7 15.37 8.74 3.95
CA ALA A 7 14.12 9.29 4.46
C ALA A 7 12.87 8.81 3.69
N TRP A 8 13.06 8.04 2.61
CA TRP A 8 12.01 7.34 1.88
C TRP A 8 11.45 6.11 2.60
N ASN A 9 12.05 5.68 3.71
CA ASN A 9 11.41 4.76 4.65
C ASN A 9 10.29 5.46 5.43
N VAL A 10 9.13 4.82 5.56
CA VAL A 10 7.93 5.46 6.15
C VAL A 10 7.22 4.53 7.11
N ARG A 11 6.73 5.13 8.18
CA ARG A 11 5.75 4.68 9.19
C ARG A 11 5.12 3.30 8.99
N GLY A 12 5.31 2.46 10.01
CA GLY A 12 4.23 1.64 10.58
C GLY A 12 3.49 0.73 9.60
N ASP A 13 2.26 0.43 9.92
CA ASP A 13 1.39 -0.52 9.22
C ASP A 13 0.40 0.17 8.26
N GLN A 14 0.46 1.50 8.11
CA GLN A 14 -0.53 2.27 7.35
C GLN A 14 -0.08 2.60 5.92
N PRO A 15 -0.97 2.48 4.92
CA PRO A 15 -0.68 2.90 3.55
C PRO A 15 -0.52 4.42 3.44
N ILE A 16 0.31 4.86 2.50
CA ILE A 16 0.44 6.28 2.13
C ILE A 16 -0.73 6.68 1.23
N ALA A 17 -1.02 5.84 0.25
CA ALA A 17 -2.10 6.03 -0.70
C ALA A 17 -2.71 4.67 -1.02
N THR A 18 -4.04 4.65 -1.10
CA THR A 18 -4.83 3.47 -1.46
C THR A 18 -5.73 3.85 -2.63
N TRP A 19 -5.70 3.07 -3.70
CA TRP A 19 -6.67 3.11 -4.78
C TRP A 19 -7.67 1.98 -4.57
N VAL A 20 -8.93 2.36 -4.39
CA VAL A 20 -10.04 1.43 -4.13
C VAL A 20 -10.75 1.12 -5.44
N ILE A 21 -10.98 -0.16 -5.65
CA ILE A 21 -11.59 -0.76 -6.83
C ILE A 21 -12.84 -1.48 -6.36
N GLU A 22 -13.99 -1.12 -6.91
CA GLU A 22 -15.26 -1.75 -6.55
C GLU A 22 -15.98 -2.21 -7.81
N PHE A 23 -16.41 -3.47 -7.83
CA PHE A 23 -17.24 -4.01 -8.90
C PHE A 23 -18.70 -4.16 -8.45
N PRO A 24 -19.67 -3.92 -9.36
CA PRO A 24 -21.05 -4.31 -9.15
C PRO A 24 -21.17 -5.80 -8.78
N ALA A 25 -22.12 -6.12 -7.90
CA ALA A 25 -22.33 -7.48 -7.40
C ALA A 25 -22.66 -8.50 -8.50
N ASP A 26 -23.22 -8.02 -9.61
CA ASP A 26 -23.62 -8.79 -10.78
C ASP A 26 -22.55 -8.82 -11.87
N THR A 27 -21.34 -8.30 -11.62
CA THR A 27 -20.22 -8.42 -12.55
C THR A 27 -19.90 -9.89 -12.76
N ASP A 28 -19.94 -10.33 -14.02
CA ASP A 28 -19.73 -11.74 -14.33
C ASP A 28 -18.27 -12.16 -14.09
N ARG A 29 -18.10 -13.45 -13.78
CA ARG A 29 -16.79 -14.02 -13.44
C ARG A 29 -15.77 -13.88 -14.58
N ALA A 30 -16.17 -14.04 -15.84
CA ALA A 30 -15.22 -13.98 -16.95
C ALA A 30 -14.65 -12.56 -17.10
N THR A 31 -15.48 -11.54 -16.91
CA THR A 31 -15.07 -10.13 -16.84
C THR A 31 -14.05 -9.89 -15.73
N LEU A 32 -14.31 -10.40 -14.52
CA LEU A 32 -13.39 -10.26 -13.37
C LEU A 32 -12.05 -10.97 -13.58
N LEU A 33 -12.05 -12.18 -14.15
CA LEU A 33 -10.82 -12.91 -14.45
C LEU A 33 -10.00 -12.21 -15.53
N ASN A 34 -10.64 -11.67 -16.57
CA ASN A 34 -9.97 -10.87 -17.59
C ASN A 34 -9.39 -9.57 -17.03
N TRP A 35 -10.12 -8.91 -16.13
CA TRP A 35 -9.63 -7.76 -15.39
C TRP A 35 -8.39 -8.11 -14.55
N GLN A 36 -8.46 -9.17 -13.75
CA GLN A 36 -7.35 -9.64 -12.90
C GLN A 36 -6.11 -9.93 -13.75
N HIS A 37 -6.28 -10.66 -14.85
CA HIS A 37 -5.20 -10.95 -15.79
C HIS A 37 -4.54 -9.67 -16.29
N THR A 38 -5.35 -8.70 -16.73
CA THR A 38 -4.86 -7.40 -17.25
C THR A 38 -4.08 -6.62 -16.19
N VAL A 39 -4.58 -6.57 -14.95
CA VAL A 39 -3.91 -5.86 -13.85
C VAL A 39 -2.57 -6.53 -13.51
N ILE A 40 -2.55 -7.86 -13.38
CA ILE A 40 -1.32 -8.60 -13.05
C ILE A 40 -0.29 -8.44 -14.17
N ALA A 41 -0.69 -8.62 -15.43
CA ALA A 41 0.20 -8.46 -16.58
C ALA A 41 0.79 -7.04 -16.62
N ALA A 42 -0.03 -6.00 -16.43
CA ALA A 42 0.45 -4.62 -16.40
C ALA A 42 1.45 -4.36 -15.25
N GLY A 43 1.22 -4.95 -14.08
CA GLY A 43 2.19 -4.90 -12.98
C GLY A 43 3.54 -5.52 -13.38
N GLU A 44 3.50 -6.70 -13.99
CA GLU A 44 4.69 -7.47 -14.34
C GLU A 44 5.50 -6.84 -15.47
N ASP A 45 4.82 -6.25 -16.46
CA ASP A 45 5.39 -5.57 -17.62
C ASP A 45 6.07 -4.25 -17.21
N THR A 46 5.43 -3.50 -16.32
CA THR A 46 5.96 -2.23 -15.81
C THR A 46 7.04 -2.40 -14.74
N LEU A 47 7.20 -3.61 -14.20
CA LEU A 47 8.06 -3.91 -13.04
C LEU A 47 7.64 -3.19 -11.74
N ALA A 48 6.46 -2.57 -11.72
CA ALA A 48 5.89 -1.98 -10.52
C ALA A 48 5.52 -3.06 -9.50
N TYR A 49 4.95 -4.16 -10.01
CA TYR A 49 4.42 -5.25 -9.20
C TYR A 49 4.60 -6.58 -9.92
N ARG A 50 5.30 -7.54 -9.32
CA ARG A 50 5.50 -8.85 -9.93
C ARG A 50 5.40 -9.93 -8.89
N ILE A 51 4.64 -10.99 -9.16
CA ILE A 51 4.51 -12.07 -8.19
C ILE A 51 5.71 -13.00 -8.33
N HIS A 52 6.42 -13.19 -7.22
CA HIS A 52 7.58 -14.07 -7.16
C HIS A 52 7.15 -15.51 -6.92
N ASP A 53 6.42 -15.72 -5.83
CA ASP A 53 5.87 -16.99 -5.42
C ASP A 53 4.44 -16.78 -4.93
N GLU A 54 3.58 -17.77 -5.16
CA GLU A 54 2.24 -17.79 -4.58
C GLU A 54 1.91 -19.20 -4.08
N HIS A 55 1.84 -19.33 -2.75
CA HIS A 55 1.83 -20.63 -2.08
C HIS A 55 0.52 -21.39 -2.30
N SER A 56 -0.62 -20.68 -2.36
CA SER A 56 -1.95 -21.30 -2.50
C SER A 56 -2.10 -22.09 -3.80
N THR A 57 -1.47 -21.64 -4.88
CA THR A 57 -1.49 -22.31 -6.18
C THR A 57 -0.22 -23.13 -6.45
N GLY A 58 0.80 -22.99 -5.60
CA GLY A 58 2.13 -23.55 -5.85
C GLY A 58 2.89 -22.84 -6.97
N TYR A 59 2.53 -21.59 -7.30
CA TYR A 59 3.21 -20.83 -8.33
C TYR A 59 4.62 -20.43 -7.90
N GLN A 60 5.58 -20.61 -8.82
CA GLN A 60 6.95 -20.16 -8.68
C GLN A 60 7.38 -19.52 -10.00
N ARG A 61 7.70 -18.22 -9.98
CA ARG A 61 8.04 -17.47 -11.21
C ARG A 61 9.14 -18.13 -12.03
N ALA A 62 10.20 -18.60 -11.36
CA ALA A 62 11.34 -19.23 -12.02
C ALA A 62 10.97 -20.49 -12.83
N ARG A 63 9.85 -21.13 -12.50
CA ARG A 63 9.36 -22.35 -13.16
C ARG A 63 8.22 -22.06 -14.14
N HIS A 64 7.37 -21.10 -13.81
CA HIS A 64 6.08 -20.91 -14.48
C HIS A 64 6.01 -19.67 -15.37
N GLY A 65 7.00 -18.76 -15.32
CA GLY A 65 7.00 -17.56 -16.16
C GLY A 65 6.14 -16.44 -15.57
N SER A 66 5.27 -15.82 -16.39
CA SER A 66 4.35 -14.78 -15.93
C SER A 66 3.28 -15.37 -15.00
N PHE A 67 2.93 -14.65 -13.94
CA PHE A 67 1.81 -15.06 -13.10
C PHE A 67 0.48 -14.90 -13.82
N ALA A 68 0.33 -13.85 -14.64
CA ALA A 68 -0.89 -13.65 -15.44
C ALA A 68 -1.12 -14.84 -16.39
N ASP A 69 -0.08 -15.25 -17.12
CA ASP A 69 -0.15 -16.43 -17.99
C ASP A 69 -0.43 -17.70 -17.19
N TYR A 70 0.27 -17.89 -16.07
CA TYR A 70 0.06 -19.05 -15.21
C TYR A 70 -1.40 -19.18 -14.75
N LEU A 71 -2.03 -18.09 -14.30
CA LEU A 71 -3.44 -18.08 -13.92
C LEU A 71 -4.37 -18.35 -15.09
N HIS A 72 -4.06 -17.79 -16.26
CA HIS A 72 -4.83 -18.05 -17.48
C HIS A 72 -4.84 -19.54 -17.82
N HIS A 73 -3.70 -20.23 -17.70
CA HIS A 73 -3.58 -21.66 -17.96
C HIS A 73 -4.19 -22.54 -16.87
N LEU A 74 -4.12 -22.11 -15.61
CA LEU A 74 -4.69 -22.84 -14.48
C LEU A 74 -6.23 -22.84 -14.54
N GLY A 75 -6.84 -21.82 -15.16
CA GLY A 75 -8.27 -21.72 -15.40
C GLY A 75 -9.07 -21.84 -14.10
N ASP A 76 -10.09 -22.71 -14.11
CA ASP A 76 -10.96 -22.95 -12.96
C ASP A 76 -10.39 -23.93 -11.92
N GLN A 77 -9.13 -24.36 -12.06
CA GLN A 77 -8.55 -25.39 -11.21
C GLN A 77 -8.04 -24.88 -9.86
N VAL A 78 -7.98 -23.56 -9.65
CA VAL A 78 -7.65 -22.99 -8.33
C VAL A 78 -8.76 -23.38 -7.34
N PRO A 79 -8.47 -24.20 -6.32
CA PRO A 79 -9.47 -24.58 -5.34
C PRO A 79 -9.90 -23.32 -4.58
N ALA A 80 -11.19 -23.02 -4.57
CA ALA A 80 -11.71 -21.96 -3.72
C ALA A 80 -11.53 -22.36 -2.24
N PRO A 81 -11.01 -21.47 -1.38
CA PRO A 81 -11.04 -21.69 0.06
C PRO A 81 -12.48 -21.96 0.53
N PRO A 82 -12.69 -22.85 1.51
CA PRO A 82 -14.03 -23.11 2.03
C PRO A 82 -14.61 -21.84 2.67
N GLY A 83 -15.70 -21.30 2.09
CA GLY A 83 -16.49 -20.22 2.70
C GLY A 83 -16.21 -18.79 2.22
N GLU A 84 -15.33 -18.57 1.26
CA GLU A 84 -15.05 -17.23 0.70
C GLU A 84 -15.77 -16.99 -0.64
N TYR A 85 -16.09 -15.72 -0.91
CA TYR A 85 -16.90 -15.31 -2.07
C TYR A 85 -16.15 -15.63 -3.39
N ARG A 86 -16.77 -16.51 -4.17
CA ARG A 86 -16.29 -17.12 -5.42
C ARG A 86 -16.16 -16.12 -6.58
N THR A 87 -15.14 -15.28 -6.56
CA THR A 87 -14.80 -14.47 -7.74
C THR A 87 -13.65 -15.08 -8.55
N GLY A 88 -12.90 -16.03 -7.96
CA GLY A 88 -11.69 -16.59 -8.56
C GLY A 88 -10.50 -15.62 -8.52
N LEU A 89 -10.66 -14.47 -7.86
CA LEU A 89 -9.60 -13.49 -7.65
C LEU A 89 -8.63 -14.00 -6.58
N ILE A 90 -7.32 -13.89 -6.83
CA ILE A 90 -6.26 -14.41 -5.95
C ILE A 90 -5.72 -13.29 -5.05
N PHE A 91 -6.52 -12.25 -4.80
CA PHE A 91 -6.12 -11.13 -3.97
C PHE A 91 -6.49 -11.33 -2.48
N ASP A 92 -7.08 -12.47 -2.11
CA ASP A 92 -7.54 -12.73 -0.73
C ASP A 92 -6.40 -12.94 0.27
N GLU A 93 -5.29 -13.53 -0.17
CA GLU A 93 -4.00 -13.56 0.52
C GLU A 93 -3.04 -12.75 -0.35
N ALA A 94 -2.57 -11.60 0.12
CA ALA A 94 -1.69 -10.74 -0.65
C ALA A 94 -0.43 -11.53 -1.08
N PRO A 95 -0.27 -11.85 -2.37
CA PRO A 95 0.74 -12.78 -2.81
C PRO A 95 2.13 -12.17 -2.58
N GLN A 96 3.16 -13.00 -2.51
CA GLN A 96 4.52 -12.50 -2.34
C GLN A 96 4.97 -11.78 -3.62
N ALA A 97 4.75 -10.47 -3.61
CA ALA A 97 5.06 -9.60 -4.72
C ALA A 97 6.40 -8.90 -4.53
N ILE A 98 6.99 -8.53 -5.66
CA ILE A 98 8.29 -7.89 -5.78
C ILE A 98 8.13 -6.65 -6.65
N SER A 99 8.84 -5.60 -6.27
CA SER A 99 8.96 -4.38 -7.06
C SER A 99 10.42 -4.19 -7.45
N ARG A 100 10.67 -3.75 -8.68
CA ARG A 100 12.03 -3.36 -9.07
C ARG A 100 12.28 -1.92 -8.68
N LEU A 101 13.18 -1.71 -7.72
CA LEU A 101 13.51 -0.38 -7.22
C LEU A 101 14.98 -0.04 -7.50
N ALA A 102 15.20 1.12 -8.12
CA ALA A 102 16.45 1.88 -8.07
C ALA A 102 16.76 2.41 -6.64
N HIS A 103 17.94 2.11 -6.11
CA HIS A 103 18.42 2.62 -4.82
C HIS A 103 19.93 2.91 -4.88
N PRO A 104 20.45 3.79 -4.01
CA PRO A 104 21.89 4.02 -3.93
C PRO A 104 22.60 2.76 -3.38
N ALA A 105 23.73 2.42 -3.98
CA ALA A 105 24.67 1.42 -3.52
C ALA A 105 25.75 2.06 -2.60
N PRO A 106 26.56 1.26 -1.88
CA PRO A 106 27.59 1.79 -0.96
C PRO A 106 28.64 2.70 -1.62
N ASP A 107 28.87 2.52 -2.93
CA ASP A 107 29.78 3.32 -3.75
C ASP A 107 29.12 4.56 -4.37
N SER A 108 27.90 4.90 -3.95
CA SER A 108 27.07 5.99 -4.48
C SER A 108 26.57 5.78 -5.93
N THR A 109 26.77 4.61 -6.53
CA THR A 109 26.09 4.26 -7.79
C THR A 109 24.61 3.97 -7.54
N ILE A 110 23.78 4.08 -8.57
CA ILE A 110 22.37 3.67 -8.51
C ILE A 110 22.26 2.27 -9.07
N THR A 111 21.73 1.34 -8.27
CA THR A 111 21.45 -0.04 -8.67
C THR A 111 19.96 -0.31 -8.67
N GLU A 112 19.45 -1.07 -9.63
CA GLU A 112 18.08 -1.59 -9.61
C GLU A 112 18.07 -3.03 -9.11
N THR A 113 17.26 -3.30 -8.08
CA THR A 113 17.12 -4.63 -7.49
C THR A 113 15.64 -4.99 -7.36
N ASP A 114 15.31 -6.26 -7.58
CA ASP A 114 13.98 -6.79 -7.26
C ASP A 114 13.90 -6.98 -5.74
N ILE A 115 13.00 -6.23 -5.10
CA ILE A 115 12.81 -6.29 -3.66
C ILE A 115 11.40 -6.72 -3.30
N TRP A 116 11.29 -7.52 -2.26
CA TRP A 116 10.05 -8.01 -1.67
C TRP A 116 9.67 -7.05 -0.55
N THR A 117 10.64 -6.69 0.29
CA THR A 117 10.44 -5.76 1.41
C THR A 117 11.50 -4.66 1.40
N MET A 118 11.15 -3.50 1.98
CA MET A 118 12.09 -2.39 2.12
C MET A 118 13.33 -2.74 2.96
N ARG A 119 13.25 -3.78 3.80
CA ARG A 119 14.39 -4.27 4.60
C ARG A 119 15.60 -4.68 3.74
N GLN A 120 15.37 -5.10 2.50
CA GLN A 120 16.47 -5.49 1.60
C GLN A 120 17.36 -4.32 1.20
N ILE A 121 16.85 -3.08 1.26
CA ILE A 121 17.58 -1.88 0.85
C ILE A 121 17.71 -0.83 1.97
N ALA A 122 17.10 -1.08 3.13
CA ALA A 122 17.19 -0.23 4.31
C ALA A 122 17.20 -1.06 5.60
N SER A 123 18.32 -1.06 6.32
CA SER A 123 18.52 -1.87 7.54
C SER A 123 17.56 -1.54 8.68
N HIS A 124 17.07 -0.29 8.75
CA HIS A 124 16.12 0.16 9.78
C HIS A 124 14.65 0.08 9.33
N ALA A 125 14.36 -0.40 8.13
CA ALA A 125 12.98 -0.54 7.69
C ALA A 125 12.24 -1.56 8.58
N PRO A 126 10.99 -1.27 9.00
CA PRO A 126 10.16 -2.26 9.67
C PRO A 126 10.03 -3.51 8.80
N SER A 127 9.97 -4.66 9.45
CA SER A 127 10.40 -5.95 8.91
C SER A 127 9.63 -6.51 7.70
N SER A 128 8.52 -5.90 7.29
CA SER A 128 7.56 -6.51 6.37
C SER A 128 6.85 -5.51 5.46
N GLN A 129 7.36 -4.28 5.33
CA GLN A 129 6.71 -3.34 4.41
C GLN A 129 7.03 -3.69 2.96
N TRP A 130 5.98 -4.06 2.24
CA TRP A 130 5.99 -4.19 0.78
C TRP A 130 5.88 -2.79 0.14
N PRO A 131 6.63 -2.51 -0.94
CA PRO A 131 6.56 -1.21 -1.62
C PRO A 131 5.18 -0.88 -2.18
N LEU A 132 4.52 -1.92 -2.70
CA LEU A 132 3.23 -1.89 -3.37
C LEU A 132 2.51 -3.19 -3.03
N THR A 133 1.21 -3.11 -2.75
CA THR A 133 0.38 -4.27 -2.40
C THR A 133 -0.93 -4.21 -3.17
N ILE A 134 -1.43 -5.38 -3.56
CA ILE A 134 -2.76 -5.57 -4.13
C ILE A 134 -3.45 -6.63 -3.29
N ALA A 135 -4.61 -6.32 -2.72
CA ALA A 135 -5.38 -7.28 -1.94
C ALA A 135 -6.88 -7.03 -2.06
N SER A 136 -7.69 -8.05 -1.78
CA SER A 136 -9.13 -7.93 -1.65
C SER A 136 -9.48 -7.02 -0.47
N ASP A 137 -10.40 -6.09 -0.69
CA ASP A 137 -10.96 -5.25 0.37
C ASP A 137 -12.16 -5.97 1.01
N ARG A 138 -11.93 -6.50 2.22
CA ARG A 138 -12.93 -7.27 2.98
C ARG A 138 -13.99 -6.39 3.66
N ASN A 139 -13.86 -5.05 3.61
CA ASN A 139 -14.76 -4.12 4.29
C ASN A 139 -15.90 -3.60 3.41
N GLN A 140 -16.08 -4.16 2.22
CA GLN A 140 -17.06 -3.67 1.25
C GLN A 140 -18.52 -3.96 1.62
N PRO A 141 -19.48 -3.12 1.19
CA PRO A 141 -20.91 -3.38 1.35
C PRO A 141 -21.31 -4.75 0.77
N HIS A 142 -22.24 -5.42 1.43
CA HIS A 142 -22.71 -6.75 1.05
C HIS A 142 -22.99 -6.87 -0.45
N GLY A 143 -22.29 -7.80 -1.11
CA GLY A 143 -22.47 -8.15 -2.51
C GLY A 143 -21.48 -7.51 -3.48
N SER A 144 -20.82 -6.41 -3.12
CA SER A 144 -19.78 -5.82 -3.97
C SER A 144 -18.43 -6.53 -3.80
N ILE A 145 -17.60 -6.49 -4.86
CA ILE A 145 -16.26 -7.07 -4.85
C ILE A 145 -15.26 -5.93 -4.76
N GLY A 146 -14.52 -5.88 -3.66
CA GLY A 146 -13.50 -4.86 -3.41
C GLY A 146 -12.10 -5.36 -3.66
N VAL A 147 -11.28 -4.55 -4.32
CA VAL A 147 -9.83 -4.72 -4.37
C VAL A 147 -9.18 -3.38 -4.03
N ALA A 148 -8.09 -3.40 -3.29
CA ALA A 148 -7.30 -2.23 -2.98
C ALA A 148 -5.88 -2.42 -3.50
N ILE A 149 -5.36 -1.37 -4.13
CA ILE A 149 -3.94 -1.22 -4.46
C ILE A 149 -3.38 -0.13 -3.57
N TRP A 150 -2.33 -0.38 -2.81
CA TRP A 150 -1.74 0.65 -1.96
C TRP A 150 -0.22 0.67 -1.99
N ILE A 151 0.34 1.86 -1.81
CA ILE A 151 1.78 2.08 -1.61
C ILE A 151 2.04 2.39 -0.15
N SER A 152 3.08 1.77 0.41
CA SER A 152 3.46 1.96 1.82
C SER A 152 4.76 2.75 1.98
N THR A 153 5.41 3.13 0.87
CA THR A 153 6.76 3.69 0.88
C THR A 153 6.81 5.04 0.17
N LYS A 154 7.66 5.93 0.66
CA LYS A 154 7.76 7.30 0.13
C LYS A 154 8.61 7.40 -1.14
N ILE A 155 9.19 6.28 -1.58
CA ILE A 155 10.10 6.26 -2.73
C ILE A 155 9.43 6.74 -4.03
N TRP A 156 8.11 6.66 -4.09
CA TRP A 156 7.27 7.07 -5.21
C TRP A 156 6.96 8.58 -5.23
N LEU A 157 7.17 9.29 -4.12
CA LEU A 157 6.69 10.66 -3.93
C LEU A 157 7.82 11.68 -4.14
N PRO A 158 7.60 12.78 -4.88
CA PRO A 158 8.62 13.81 -5.05
C PRO A 158 8.98 14.56 -3.76
N TRP A 159 8.06 14.69 -2.80
CA TRP A 159 8.31 15.39 -1.53
C TRP A 159 8.09 14.46 -0.33
N ILE A 160 9.05 14.48 0.60
CA ILE A 160 9.05 13.60 1.76
C ILE A 160 9.03 14.41 3.04
N TYR A 161 7.99 14.23 3.85
CA TYR A 161 7.97 14.75 5.22
C TYR A 161 8.78 13.82 6.12
N ARG A 162 9.71 14.38 6.90
CA ARG A 162 10.43 13.59 7.93
C ARG A 162 9.43 13.23 9.02
N TYR A 163 9.28 11.94 9.33
CA TYR A 163 8.59 11.51 10.55
C TYR A 163 9.65 10.99 11.52
N THR A 164 9.45 11.23 12.81
CA THR A 164 10.24 10.57 13.85
C THR A 164 9.92 9.08 13.90
N VAL A 165 10.92 8.30 14.31
CA VAL A 165 10.99 6.82 14.27
C VAL A 165 9.85 6.14 15.03
N ASP A 166 9.18 6.84 15.96
CA ASP A 166 8.14 6.25 16.82
C ASP A 166 6.71 6.45 16.30
N GLY A 167 6.55 6.90 15.05
CA GLY A 167 5.22 7.13 14.45
C GLY A 167 4.45 8.32 15.05
N ASN A 168 4.92 8.91 16.13
CA ASN A 168 4.41 10.16 16.67
C ASN A 168 5.04 11.33 15.94
N THR A 169 4.33 11.93 14.99
CA THR A 169 4.60 13.30 14.51
C THR A 169 4.74 14.19 15.73
N ASP A 170 5.96 14.58 16.08
CA ASP A 170 6.16 15.71 16.96
C ASP A 170 5.79 16.95 16.11
N PRO A 171 4.65 17.61 16.38
CA PRO A 171 4.20 18.72 15.56
C PRO A 171 5.21 19.88 15.55
N GLU A 172 6.06 20.00 16.58
CA GLU A 172 7.14 20.98 16.63
C GLU A 172 8.31 20.56 15.75
N PHE A 173 8.66 19.27 15.73
CA PHE A 173 9.69 18.74 14.83
C PHE A 173 9.28 18.85 13.36
N ASP A 174 8.01 18.57 13.07
CA ASP A 174 7.45 18.79 11.75
C ASP A 174 7.49 20.28 11.43
N ALA A 175 6.97 21.18 12.27
CA ALA A 175 6.91 22.64 11.99
C ALA A 175 8.25 23.35 11.68
N HIS A 176 9.41 22.71 11.89
CA HIS A 176 10.72 23.27 11.57
C HIS A 176 11.47 22.63 10.41
N ASN A 177 11.02 21.48 9.87
CA ASN A 177 11.74 20.77 8.82
C ASN A 177 10.99 20.79 7.48
N PRO A 178 11.48 21.54 6.48
CA PRO A 178 10.82 21.56 5.19
C PRO A 178 10.86 20.16 4.54
N PRO A 179 9.89 19.82 3.67
CA PRO A 179 9.90 18.54 2.98
C PRO A 179 11.20 18.32 2.24
N LEU A 180 11.71 17.08 2.33
CA LEU A 180 12.88 16.63 1.60
C LEU A 180 12.53 16.45 0.13
N ASP A 181 13.49 16.81 -0.71
CA ASP A 181 13.40 16.64 -2.15
C ASP A 181 13.77 15.19 -2.51
N ASN A 182 12.79 14.43 -2.96
CA ASN A 182 12.93 13.05 -3.42
C ASN A 182 12.66 12.91 -4.93
N ARG A 183 12.60 14.03 -5.66
CA ARG A 183 12.23 14.05 -7.09
C ARG A 183 13.13 13.17 -7.94
N GLU A 184 14.42 13.11 -7.63
CA GLU A 184 15.38 12.29 -8.38
C GLU A 184 15.06 10.79 -8.29
N LEU A 185 14.75 10.28 -7.09
CA LEU A 185 14.31 8.90 -6.91
C LEU A 185 12.92 8.69 -7.50
N ALA A 186 11.94 9.55 -7.16
CA ALA A 186 10.59 9.44 -7.67
C ALA A 186 10.56 9.38 -9.21
N THR A 187 11.35 10.20 -9.90
CA THR A 187 11.43 10.19 -11.38
C THR A 187 11.89 8.86 -11.96
N ARG A 188 12.64 8.04 -11.20
CA ARG A 188 13.07 6.70 -11.63
C ARG A 188 12.01 5.63 -11.44
N HIS A 189 11.19 5.76 -10.40
CA HIS A 189 10.26 4.71 -9.97
C HIS A 189 8.82 4.96 -10.38
N THR A 190 8.36 6.18 -10.15
CA THR A 190 6.97 6.59 -10.29
C THR A 190 6.42 6.47 -11.70
N PRO A 191 7.19 6.63 -12.80
CA PRO A 191 6.67 6.35 -14.14
C PRO A 191 6.15 4.92 -14.31
N ARG A 192 6.84 3.93 -13.73
CA ARG A 192 6.42 2.51 -13.75
C ARG A 192 5.12 2.33 -12.97
N LEU A 193 5.09 2.87 -11.74
CA LEU A 193 3.90 2.85 -10.89
C LEU A 193 2.70 3.52 -11.59
N ASN A 194 2.87 4.73 -12.13
CA ASN A 194 1.79 5.46 -12.80
C ASN A 194 1.30 4.73 -14.05
N THR A 195 2.21 4.11 -14.83
CA THR A 195 1.82 3.28 -15.98
C THR A 195 0.97 2.10 -15.53
N PHE A 196 1.38 1.41 -14.47
CA PHE A 196 0.61 0.32 -13.87
C PHE A 196 -0.77 0.78 -13.37
N LEU A 197 -0.82 1.85 -12.56
CA LEU A 197 -2.07 2.38 -12.01
C LEU A 197 -3.02 2.85 -13.12
N HIS A 198 -2.50 3.44 -14.19
CA HIS A 198 -3.30 3.82 -15.35
C HIS A 198 -3.91 2.60 -16.07
N ALA A 199 -3.11 1.55 -16.27
CA ALA A 199 -3.59 0.30 -16.85
C ALA A 199 -4.66 -0.36 -15.96
N ALA A 200 -4.42 -0.41 -14.65
CA ALA A 200 -5.38 -0.95 -13.69
C ALA A 200 -6.68 -0.15 -13.67
N ALA A 201 -6.62 1.18 -13.62
CA ALA A 201 -7.79 2.04 -13.67
C ALA A 201 -8.57 1.87 -14.99
N THR A 202 -7.87 1.69 -16.11
CA THR A 202 -8.49 1.46 -17.42
C THR A 202 -9.19 0.10 -17.47
N ALA A 203 -8.52 -0.95 -17.01
CA ALA A 203 -9.09 -2.30 -16.93
C ALA A 203 -10.31 -2.33 -16.01
N THR A 204 -10.24 -1.67 -14.85
CA THR A 204 -11.35 -1.57 -13.88
C THR A 204 -12.58 -0.95 -14.53
N ARG A 205 -12.42 0.18 -15.22
CA ARG A 205 -13.53 0.85 -15.92
C ARG A 205 -14.10 -0.01 -17.05
N ALA A 206 -13.24 -0.71 -17.80
CA ALA A 206 -13.67 -1.62 -18.87
C ALA A 206 -14.49 -2.79 -18.34
N ALA A 207 -14.23 -3.24 -17.11
CA ALA A 207 -14.99 -4.25 -16.40
C ALA A 207 -16.22 -3.71 -15.65
N GLY A 208 -16.58 -2.44 -15.85
CA GLY A 208 -17.74 -1.81 -15.18
C GLY A 208 -17.52 -1.43 -13.71
N GLY A 209 -16.30 -1.54 -13.21
CA GLY A 209 -15.94 -1.17 -11.85
C GLY A 209 -15.70 0.34 -11.66
N THR A 210 -15.70 0.76 -10.40
CA THR A 210 -15.30 2.10 -9.98
C THR A 210 -13.83 2.10 -9.56
N TRP A 211 -13.19 3.26 -9.72
CA TRP A 211 -11.80 3.48 -9.34
C TRP A 211 -11.69 4.80 -8.60
N THR A 212 -11.32 4.76 -7.33
CA THR A 212 -11.26 5.95 -6.47
C THR A 212 -10.01 5.96 -5.61
N LEU A 213 -9.68 7.13 -5.06
CA LEU A 213 -8.65 7.25 -4.04
C LEU A 213 -9.33 7.01 -2.67
N GLY A 214 -8.83 6.03 -1.93
CA GLY A 214 -9.37 5.58 -0.64
C GLY A 214 -9.26 6.64 0.44
N HIS A 215 -10.19 6.57 1.39
CA HIS A 215 -10.30 7.51 2.52
C HIS A 215 -9.19 7.33 3.57
N ASP A 216 -8.51 6.19 3.55
CA ASP A 216 -7.32 5.85 4.31
C ASP A 216 -6.03 6.46 3.71
N THR A 217 -6.12 7.07 2.52
CA THR A 217 -5.01 7.82 1.93
C THR A 217 -4.58 8.97 2.85
N SER A 218 -3.28 9.07 3.06
CA SER A 218 -2.69 10.08 3.93
C SER A 218 -2.98 11.49 3.42
N ALA A 219 -3.71 12.26 4.23
CA ALA A 219 -4.01 13.67 3.94
C ALA A 219 -2.75 14.51 3.67
N THR A 220 -1.63 14.16 4.31
CA THR A 220 -0.32 14.81 4.13
C THR A 220 0.14 14.79 2.67
N TYR A 221 -0.14 13.71 1.94
CA TYR A 221 0.38 13.49 0.59
C TYR A 221 -0.65 13.77 -0.52
N LEU A 222 -1.89 14.17 -0.18
CA LEU A 222 -2.95 14.38 -1.16
C LEU A 222 -2.61 15.40 -2.26
N PHE A 223 -1.71 16.35 -2.01
CA PHE A 223 -1.29 17.31 -3.03
C PHE A 223 -0.40 16.67 -4.12
N GLU A 224 0.30 15.57 -3.79
CA GLU A 224 1.13 14.77 -4.69
C GLU A 224 0.37 13.61 -5.32
N LEU A 225 -0.86 13.35 -4.87
CA LEU A 225 -1.66 12.21 -5.29
C LEU A 225 -2.86 12.65 -6.14
N HIS A 226 -3.29 11.76 -7.02
CA HIS A 226 -4.56 11.89 -7.72
C HIS A 226 -5.12 10.51 -8.06
N THR A 227 -6.35 10.51 -8.59
CA THR A 227 -7.04 9.28 -8.98
C THR A 227 -6.30 8.47 -10.03
N ALA A 228 -5.34 9.01 -10.78
CA ALA A 228 -4.58 8.24 -11.77
C ALA A 228 -3.12 7.95 -11.37
N GLY A 229 -2.71 8.31 -10.15
CA GLY A 229 -1.37 8.00 -9.63
C GLY A 229 -0.73 9.14 -8.83
N VAL A 230 0.58 9.27 -8.97
CA VAL A 230 1.40 10.27 -8.29
C VAL A 230 1.81 11.39 -9.26
N ARG A 231 1.71 12.64 -8.82
CA ARG A 231 2.13 13.85 -9.54
C ARG A 231 3.63 14.11 -9.34
N LEU A 232 4.45 13.75 -10.31
CA LEU A 232 5.90 14.02 -10.28
C LEU A 232 6.24 15.52 -10.35
N ASP A 233 5.34 16.32 -10.92
CA ASP A 233 5.44 17.77 -11.07
C ASP A 233 4.78 18.53 -9.91
N ALA A 234 4.38 17.84 -8.83
CA ALA A 234 3.82 18.47 -7.65
C ALA A 234 4.75 19.59 -7.16
N SER A 235 4.21 20.80 -7.07
CA SER A 235 4.95 21.92 -6.51
C SER A 235 5.34 21.61 -5.07
N ARG A 236 6.53 22.07 -4.66
CA ARG A 236 6.94 21.96 -3.26
C ARG A 236 5.84 22.56 -2.39
N PRO A 237 5.29 21.82 -1.43
CA PRO A 237 4.20 22.32 -0.63
C PRO A 237 4.71 23.53 0.18
N PRO A 238 4.01 24.68 0.15
CA PRO A 238 4.36 25.81 1.00
C PRO A 238 4.56 25.42 2.46
N TRP A 239 5.54 26.06 3.09
CA TRP A 239 5.80 25.91 4.51
C TRP A 239 5.16 27.06 5.29
N PRO A 240 4.46 26.84 6.42
CA PRO A 240 3.98 25.58 7.00
C PRO A 240 2.50 25.31 6.62
N HIS A 241 2.21 24.18 5.97
CA HIS A 241 0.84 23.77 5.62
C HIS A 241 0.11 22.95 6.68
N LEU A 242 0.71 22.77 7.86
CA LEU A 242 -0.02 22.17 8.95
C LEU A 242 -1.13 23.14 9.34
N VAL A 243 -2.36 22.79 8.92
CA VAL A 243 -3.58 23.15 9.65
C VAL A 243 -3.20 23.07 11.13
N PRO A 244 -3.34 24.16 11.90
CA PRO A 244 -2.97 24.14 13.30
C PRO A 244 -3.58 22.87 13.91
N PRO A 245 -2.78 22.08 14.66
CA PRO A 245 -3.27 20.81 15.18
C PRO A 245 -4.63 21.06 15.83
N PRO A 246 -5.65 20.21 15.60
CA PRO A 246 -6.95 20.39 16.21
C PRO A 246 -6.73 20.65 17.70
N ASP A 247 -7.27 21.76 18.19
CA ASP A 247 -6.91 22.32 19.48
C ASP A 247 -6.87 21.22 20.55
N ARG A 248 -5.68 20.98 21.11
CA ARG A 248 -5.47 19.93 22.13
C ARG A 248 -6.31 20.19 23.39
N SER A 249 -6.90 21.39 23.54
CA SER A 249 -7.86 21.70 24.59
C SER A 249 -9.06 20.74 24.62
N ASP A 250 -9.47 20.17 23.47
CA ASP A 250 -10.59 19.23 23.40
C ASP A 250 -10.27 17.80 23.85
N ARG A 251 -8.99 17.40 23.82
CA ARG A 251 -8.58 16.03 24.21
C ARG A 251 -8.66 15.81 25.72
N LYS A 252 -8.38 16.86 26.52
CA LYS A 252 -8.58 16.83 27.99
C LYS A 252 -10.08 16.81 28.35
N THR A 253 -10.93 17.42 27.53
CA THR A 253 -12.39 17.44 27.76
C THR A 253 -13.04 16.09 27.44
N ARG A 254 -12.57 15.37 26.41
CA ARG A 254 -13.03 14.01 26.09
C ARG A 254 -12.54 12.96 27.10
N GLN A 255 -11.30 13.04 27.60
CA GLN A 255 -10.82 12.11 28.64
C GLN A 255 -11.50 12.31 30.00
N ARG A 256 -12.03 13.50 30.30
CA ARG A 256 -12.81 13.74 31.53
C ARG A 256 -14.28 13.30 31.46
N ARG A 257 -14.82 13.01 30.27
CA ARG A 257 -16.24 12.67 30.09
C ARG A 257 -16.55 11.19 29.87
N ASN A 258 -15.52 10.35 29.69
CA ASN A 258 -15.68 8.89 29.71
C ASN A 258 -15.06 8.34 31.00
N PRO A 259 -15.80 8.22 32.12
CA PRO A 259 -15.39 7.33 33.18
C PRO A 259 -15.27 5.94 32.55
N GLY A 260 -14.11 5.30 32.67
CA GLY A 260 -13.92 3.95 32.15
C GLY A 260 -15.02 3.01 32.65
N PRO A 261 -15.29 1.90 31.94
CA PRO A 261 -16.21 0.88 32.43
C PRO A 261 -15.82 0.48 33.85
N PRO A 262 -16.80 0.27 34.76
CA PRO A 262 -16.52 -0.12 36.13
C PRO A 262 -15.63 -1.36 36.14
N ALA A 263 -14.62 -1.36 37.02
CA ALA A 263 -13.70 -2.48 37.15
C ALA A 263 -14.49 -3.77 37.37
N PRO A 264 -14.18 -4.87 36.66
CA PRO A 264 -14.84 -6.14 36.88
C PRO A 264 -14.63 -6.57 38.34
N ASN A 265 -15.72 -6.93 39.02
CA ASN A 265 -15.69 -7.45 40.38
C ASN A 265 -14.68 -8.60 40.46
N ARG A 266 -13.63 -8.43 41.27
CA ARG A 266 -12.69 -9.51 41.57
C ARG A 266 -13.46 -10.66 42.21
N PRO A 267 -13.40 -11.88 41.67
CA PRO A 267 -13.97 -13.03 42.35
C PRO A 267 -13.23 -13.24 43.69
N PRO A 268 -13.96 -13.63 44.75
CA PRO A 268 -13.36 -13.89 46.06
C PRO A 268 -12.34 -15.02 45.94
N SER A 269 -11.15 -14.78 46.48
CA SER A 269 -10.06 -15.75 46.55
C SER A 269 -10.54 -17.03 47.23
N GLN A 270 -10.58 -18.14 46.49
CA GLN A 270 -10.82 -19.44 47.10
C GLN A 270 -9.55 -19.90 47.84
N PRO A 271 -9.66 -20.37 49.09
CA PRO A 271 -8.53 -20.96 49.80
C PRO A 271 -8.15 -22.29 49.13
N TYR A 272 -6.86 -22.41 48.78
CA TYR A 272 -6.25 -23.67 48.36
C TYR A 272 -6.43 -24.72 49.47
N ARG A 273 -6.96 -25.89 49.09
CA ARG A 273 -6.87 -27.14 49.88
C ARG A 273 -5.93 -28.09 49.18
#